data_AF-A0A5D0S2D4-F1
#
_entry.id   AF-A0A5D0S2D4-F1
#
_cell.length_a   1.000
_cell.length_b   1.000
_cell.length_c   1.000
_cell.angle_alpha   90.00
_cell.angle_beta   90.00
_cell.angle_gamma   90.00
#
_symmetry.space_group_name_H-M   'P 1'
#
loop_
_entity.id
_entity.type
_entity.pdbx_description
1 polymer ?
#
loop_
_entity_poly.entity_id
_entity_poly.type
_entity_poly.pdbx_seq_one_letter_code
_entity_poly.pdbx_strand_id
1 'polypeptide(L)'
;MIKKAIFIYFTIIMMMGVVPTSFALTVDAPGFDLGVLSIEDPAEFNNKAFWIDIIKETPINILADYEMFAKTTTRELISMEKFLQLFLISITHYIEHGGSWIPEFDQILSPPHKMPGDGYFRLERIGYDRFYFSFRFDPFLYQLEGNWCELYPSKAYVAKVIYTILPNPPGGGDGYLTYTPGGWGAQPAGDNAGVYLYDNFASAFTDGIILGVLGSGKFVLFTGSQAITDYLPSGGIPSVLTGSYINPESKDLKNELVN
;
A
#
# COMPACT_ATOMS: atom_id res chain seq x y z
N MET A 1 -6.32 -24.23 27.12
CA MET A 1 -6.09 -23.56 28.42
C MET A 1 -5.33 -22.27 28.12
N ILE A 2 -5.96 -21.13 28.33
CA ILE A 2 -5.45 -19.78 27.99
C ILE A 2 -4.26 -19.44 28.88
N LYS A 3 -3.20 -18.86 28.29
CA LYS A 3 -2.45 -17.76 28.91
C LYS A 3 -2.14 -16.68 27.87
N LYS A 4 -2.67 -15.50 28.13
CA LYS A 4 -2.43 -14.21 27.47
C LYS A 4 -1.08 -13.61 27.87
N ALA A 5 -0.69 -12.63 27.05
CA ALA A 5 0.17 -11.47 27.35
C ALA A 5 1.68 -11.75 27.16
N ILE A 6 2.55 -10.84 26.69
CA ILE A 6 2.66 -9.37 26.80
C ILE A 6 3.51 -8.85 25.62
N PHE A 7 3.18 -7.69 25.04
CA PHE A 7 4.06 -6.97 24.09
C PHE A 7 5.32 -6.45 24.82
N ILE A 8 6.50 -6.79 24.31
CA ILE A 8 7.78 -6.21 24.74
C ILE A 8 8.43 -5.58 23.50
N TYR A 9 8.61 -4.26 23.53
CA TYR A 9 9.46 -3.52 22.60
C TYR A 9 10.91 -4.01 22.73
N PHE A 10 11.58 -4.34 21.62
CA PHE A 10 13.03 -4.48 21.61
C PHE A 10 13.66 -3.85 20.36
N THR A 11 14.63 -2.97 20.62
CA THR A 11 15.65 -2.48 19.70
C THR A 11 16.51 -3.66 19.23
N ILE A 12 16.73 -3.81 17.92
CA ILE A 12 17.66 -4.82 17.40
C ILE A 12 19.04 -4.20 17.22
N ILE A 13 19.98 -4.66 18.05
CA ILE A 13 21.43 -4.60 17.81
C ILE A 13 21.79 -5.83 16.96
N MET A 14 22.41 -5.61 15.81
CA MET A 14 22.85 -6.67 14.90
C MET A 14 24.19 -7.25 15.38
N MET A 15 24.22 -8.52 15.81
CA MET A 15 25.46 -9.30 15.93
C MET A 15 25.47 -10.38 14.84
N MET A 16 26.55 -10.42 14.05
CA MET A 16 26.77 -11.45 13.04
C MET A 16 27.11 -12.80 13.67
N GLY A 17 26.44 -13.85 13.22
CA GLY A 17 26.76 -15.26 13.50
C GLY A 17 26.18 -16.17 12.42
N VAL A 18 27.00 -17.05 11.87
CA VAL A 18 26.79 -17.82 10.63
C VAL A 18 26.04 -19.13 10.90
N VAL A 19 24.82 -19.34 10.35
CA VAL A 19 24.25 -20.64 9.91
C VAL A 19 23.06 -20.38 8.94
N PRO A 20 22.85 -21.14 7.85
CA PRO A 20 21.86 -20.82 6.82
C PRO A 20 20.47 -21.38 7.17
N THR A 21 19.47 -20.51 7.28
CA THR A 21 18.06 -20.86 7.07
C THR A 21 17.38 -19.69 6.38
N SER A 22 16.57 -19.99 5.38
CA SER A 22 15.80 -19.06 4.57
C SER A 22 14.88 -18.22 5.46
N PHE A 23 15.17 -16.93 5.57
CA PHE A 23 14.25 -15.96 6.16
C PHE A 23 13.34 -15.43 5.05
N ALA A 24 12.09 -15.90 5.04
CA ALA A 24 11.01 -15.16 4.42
C ALA A 24 10.62 -14.01 5.37
N LEU A 25 10.82 -12.78 4.93
CA LEU A 25 10.35 -11.59 5.61
C LEU A 25 8.87 -11.40 5.25
N THR A 26 7.97 -11.79 6.14
CA THR A 26 6.56 -11.42 6.05
C THR A 26 6.42 -9.98 6.53
N VAL A 27 6.09 -9.08 5.62
CA VAL A 27 5.82 -7.67 5.93
C VAL A 27 4.32 -7.50 6.00
N ASP A 28 3.80 -7.40 7.21
CA ASP A 28 2.45 -6.92 7.47
C ASP A 28 2.52 -5.38 7.60
N ALA A 29 1.64 -4.64 6.91
CA ALA A 29 1.68 -3.18 6.76
C ALA A 29 1.77 -2.43 8.12
N PRO A 30 2.24 -1.15 8.25
CA PRO A 30 2.70 -0.16 7.27
C PRO A 30 4.19 0.24 7.45
N GLY A 31 4.80 0.82 6.42
CA GLY A 31 6.09 1.51 6.52
C GLY A 31 7.29 0.56 6.46
N PHE A 32 7.66 0.16 5.26
CA PHE A 32 8.90 -0.56 5.02
C PHE A 32 10.06 0.46 5.04
N ASP A 33 10.79 0.55 6.16
CA ASP A 33 12.03 1.34 6.25
C ASP A 33 13.21 0.43 5.84
N LEU A 34 13.45 0.36 4.53
CA LEU A 34 14.75 -0.06 4.03
C LEU A 34 15.72 1.05 4.39
N GLY A 35 16.44 0.85 5.50
CA GLY A 35 17.27 1.87 6.13
C GLY A 35 18.13 2.68 5.15
N VAL A 36 18.56 3.86 5.61
CA VAL A 36 19.20 4.92 4.80
C VAL A 36 20.15 4.39 3.72
N LEU A 37 19.71 4.44 2.46
CA LEU A 37 20.57 4.20 1.30
C LEU A 37 21.50 5.40 1.13
N SER A 38 22.72 5.28 1.66
CA SER A 38 23.76 6.31 1.49
C SER A 38 24.26 6.31 0.05
N ILE A 39 24.17 7.45 -0.64
CA ILE A 39 24.71 7.59 -2.00
C ILE A 39 26.14 8.14 -1.87
N GLU A 40 27.10 7.45 -2.45
CA GLU A 40 28.45 7.97 -2.63
C GLU A 40 28.63 8.19 -4.13
N ASP A 41 29.11 9.37 -4.50
CA ASP A 41 29.38 9.80 -5.88
C ASP A 41 28.17 9.93 -6.85
N PRO A 42 27.69 11.14 -7.15
CA PRO A 42 26.60 11.34 -8.12
C PRO A 42 26.93 10.91 -9.55
N ALA A 43 28.21 10.78 -9.92
CA ALA A 43 28.59 10.24 -11.23
C ALA A 43 28.31 8.73 -11.34
N GLU A 44 28.31 8.02 -10.22
CA GLU A 44 28.19 6.57 -10.20
C GLU A 44 26.75 6.08 -10.07
N PHE A 45 25.82 6.84 -9.48
CA PHE A 45 24.42 6.39 -9.28
C PHE A 45 23.47 6.76 -10.43
N ASN A 46 23.77 7.79 -11.23
CA ASN A 46 22.90 8.18 -12.34
C ASN A 46 22.73 7.01 -13.32
N ASN A 47 21.49 6.56 -13.52
CA ASN A 47 21.14 5.38 -14.32
C ASN A 47 21.62 4.03 -13.75
N LYS A 48 22.00 3.96 -12.47
CA LYS A 48 22.19 2.66 -11.81
C LYS A 48 20.87 2.12 -11.31
N ALA A 49 20.75 0.81 -11.47
CA ALA A 49 19.64 0.06 -10.92
C ALA A 49 19.94 -0.35 -9.49
N PHE A 50 18.94 -0.24 -8.63
CA PHE A 50 18.87 -0.85 -7.30
C PHE A 50 17.53 -1.59 -7.21
N TRP A 51 17.35 -2.47 -6.23
CA TRP A 51 16.14 -3.30 -6.21
C TRP A 51 15.64 -3.63 -4.81
N ILE A 52 14.37 -4.02 -4.77
CA ILE A 52 13.71 -4.63 -3.62
C ILE A 52 13.10 -5.97 -4.05
N ASP A 53 13.03 -6.89 -3.10
CA ASP A 53 12.48 -8.23 -3.29
C ASP A 53 11.16 -8.34 -2.52
N ILE A 54 10.08 -8.78 -3.19
CA ILE A 54 8.75 -8.89 -2.59
C ILE A 54 8.12 -10.24 -2.92
N ILE A 55 7.84 -11.03 -1.88
CA ILE A 55 6.97 -12.20 -1.94
C ILE A 55 5.55 -11.75 -1.59
N LYS A 56 4.58 -12.07 -2.44
CA LYS A 56 3.19 -11.62 -2.33
C LYS A 56 2.24 -12.76 -2.64
N GLU A 57 1.24 -12.93 -1.77
CA GLU A 57 0.18 -13.93 -1.93
C GLU A 57 -1.08 -13.33 -2.59
N THR A 58 -1.08 -12.01 -2.80
CA THR A 58 -2.16 -11.27 -3.47
C THR A 58 -1.58 -10.27 -4.47
N PRO A 59 -2.38 -9.82 -5.44
CA PRO A 59 -2.04 -8.64 -6.23
C PRO A 59 -1.70 -7.45 -5.32
N ILE A 60 -0.76 -6.61 -5.74
CA ILE A 60 -0.30 -5.44 -4.97
C ILE A 60 -0.26 -4.17 -5.81
N ASN A 61 -0.33 -3.05 -5.13
CA ASN A 61 0.00 -1.73 -5.67
C ASN A 61 1.25 -1.22 -4.96
N ILE A 62 2.23 -0.76 -5.73
CA ILE A 62 3.48 -0.22 -5.20
C ILE A 62 3.56 1.26 -5.56
N LEU A 63 3.83 2.09 -4.58
CA LEU A 63 4.25 3.47 -4.75
C LEU A 63 5.61 3.65 -4.09
N ALA A 64 6.48 4.46 -4.69
CA ALA A 64 7.70 4.90 -4.04
C ALA A 64 7.73 6.43 -4.01
N ASP A 65 8.11 6.99 -2.87
CA ASP A 65 8.50 8.39 -2.76
C ASP A 65 9.92 8.47 -2.20
N TYR A 66 10.54 9.64 -2.23
CA TYR A 66 11.91 9.80 -1.76
C TYR A 66 12.16 11.18 -1.18
N GLU A 67 13.24 11.29 -0.42
CA GLU A 67 13.81 12.54 0.07
C GLU A 67 15.29 12.58 -0.31
N MET A 68 15.78 13.75 -0.72
CA MET A 68 17.17 13.97 -1.10
C MET A 68 17.90 14.75 0.00
N PHE A 69 19.13 14.36 0.29
CA PHE A 69 19.98 15.03 1.26
C PHE A 69 21.40 15.22 0.72
N ALA A 70 22.06 16.31 1.11
CA ALA A 70 23.51 16.42 1.03
C ALA A 70 24.14 15.94 2.34
N LYS A 71 25.15 15.08 2.26
CA LYS A 71 25.97 14.65 3.39
C LYS A 71 27.14 15.61 3.55
N THR A 72 27.27 16.20 4.73
CA THR A 72 28.41 17.05 5.08
C THR A 72 29.65 16.20 5.38
N THR A 73 30.82 16.84 5.48
CA THR A 73 32.05 16.20 5.95
C THR A 73 31.93 15.65 7.38
N THR A 74 31.03 16.23 8.19
CA THR A 74 30.67 15.76 9.55
C THR A 74 29.61 14.66 9.57
N ARG A 75 29.17 14.17 8.39
CA ARG A 75 28.10 13.17 8.18
C ARG A 75 26.70 13.62 8.56
N GLU A 76 26.48 14.92 8.75
CA GLU A 76 25.15 15.47 8.90
C GLU A 76 24.42 15.44 7.55
N LEU A 77 23.10 15.22 7.59
CA LEU A 77 22.25 15.21 6.40
C LEU A 77 21.48 16.53 6.32
N ILE A 78 21.70 17.27 5.24
CA ILE A 78 20.99 18.52 4.93
C ILE A 78 19.94 18.21 3.88
N SER A 79 18.67 18.42 4.18
CA SER A 79 17.56 18.20 3.24
C SER A 79 17.71 19.09 2.00
N MET A 80 17.37 18.52 0.84
CA MET A 80 17.46 19.15 -0.46
C MET A 80 16.19 18.92 -1.28
N GLU A 81 15.98 19.78 -2.27
CA GLU A 81 14.98 19.53 -3.31
C GLU A 81 15.34 18.31 -4.17
N LYS A 82 14.32 17.68 -4.76
CA LYS A 82 14.41 16.45 -5.55
C LYS A 82 15.02 16.71 -6.93
N PHE A 83 16.35 16.76 -7.03
CA PHE A 83 17.04 16.99 -8.31
C PHE A 83 17.23 15.74 -9.20
N LEU A 84 16.93 14.55 -8.68
CA LEU A 84 16.88 13.29 -9.43
C LEU A 84 15.44 12.77 -9.46
N GLN A 85 15.05 12.10 -10.52
CA GLN A 85 13.75 11.45 -10.65
C GLN A 85 13.88 9.94 -10.40
N LEU A 86 12.98 9.36 -9.62
CA LEU A 86 12.93 7.91 -9.37
C LEU A 86 12.07 7.22 -10.42
N PHE A 87 12.57 6.12 -10.97
CA PHE A 87 11.85 5.28 -11.91
C PHE A 87 11.86 3.82 -11.47
N LEU A 88 10.74 3.12 -11.60
CA LEU A 88 10.70 1.67 -11.72
C LEU A 88 11.01 1.32 -13.18
N ILE A 89 12.05 0.51 -13.41
CA ILE A 89 12.62 0.28 -14.74
C ILE A 89 12.44 -1.15 -15.23
N SER A 90 12.39 -2.12 -14.33
CA SER A 90 12.16 -3.52 -14.68
C SER A 90 11.71 -4.33 -13.47
N ILE A 91 11.16 -5.52 -13.73
CA ILE A 91 10.74 -6.48 -12.72
C ILE A 91 11.26 -7.86 -13.15
N THR A 92 12.03 -8.54 -12.31
CA THR A 92 12.32 -9.97 -12.53
C THR A 92 11.25 -10.78 -11.81
N HIS A 93 10.53 -11.60 -12.58
CA HIS A 93 9.52 -12.50 -12.05
C HIS A 93 10.16 -13.82 -11.66
N TYR A 94 9.83 -14.37 -10.50
CA TYR A 94 10.29 -15.69 -10.08
C TYR A 94 9.16 -16.72 -10.09
N ILE A 95 9.54 -17.99 -10.18
CA ILE A 95 8.66 -19.14 -10.04
C ILE A 95 9.23 -20.08 -8.98
N GLU A 96 8.35 -20.68 -8.19
CA GLU A 96 8.75 -21.69 -7.20
C GLU A 96 8.96 -23.04 -7.90
N HIS A 97 10.15 -23.62 -7.71
CA HIS A 97 10.48 -24.94 -8.20
C HIS A 97 11.23 -25.73 -7.13
N GLY A 98 10.55 -26.69 -6.50
CA GLY A 98 11.13 -27.57 -5.49
C GLY A 98 11.54 -26.85 -4.20
N GLY A 99 10.73 -25.89 -3.73
CA GLY A 99 10.99 -25.12 -2.50
C GLY A 99 12.09 -24.05 -2.66
N SER A 100 12.45 -23.71 -3.88
CA SER A 100 13.37 -22.62 -4.22
C SER A 100 12.73 -21.72 -5.27
N TRP A 101 13.04 -20.43 -5.21
CA TRP A 101 12.61 -19.48 -6.23
C TRP A 101 13.68 -19.32 -7.29
N ILE A 102 13.29 -19.51 -8.55
CA ILE A 102 14.17 -19.32 -9.71
C ILE A 102 13.64 -18.18 -10.59
N PRO A 103 14.51 -17.33 -11.16
CA PRO A 103 14.09 -16.31 -12.12
C PRO A 103 13.38 -16.96 -13.31
N GLU A 104 12.19 -16.50 -13.64
CA GLU A 104 11.44 -16.93 -14.82
C GLU A 104 11.74 -15.99 -16.01
N PHE A 105 11.51 -14.69 -15.85
CA PHE A 105 11.81 -13.70 -16.89
C PHE A 105 11.93 -12.27 -16.33
N ASP A 106 12.59 -11.40 -17.10
CA ASP A 106 12.68 -9.97 -16.84
C ASP A 106 11.64 -9.19 -17.67
N GLN A 107 10.76 -8.48 -16.98
CA GLN A 107 9.85 -7.50 -17.56
C GLN A 107 10.51 -6.13 -17.56
N ILE A 108 10.98 -5.67 -18.72
CA ILE A 108 11.49 -4.30 -18.90
C ILE A 108 10.29 -3.36 -19.08
N LEU A 109 10.24 -2.28 -18.29
CA LEU A 109 9.19 -1.26 -18.41
C LEU A 109 9.60 -0.21 -19.43
N SER A 110 8.82 -0.10 -20.52
CA SER A 110 9.04 0.87 -21.59
C SER A 110 7.70 1.54 -21.97
N PRO A 111 7.48 2.82 -21.62
CA PRO A 111 8.38 3.66 -20.83
C PRO A 111 8.53 3.16 -19.37
N PRO A 112 9.63 3.50 -18.68
CA PRO A 112 9.75 3.22 -17.25
C PRO A 112 8.71 4.01 -16.46
N HIS A 113 8.23 3.45 -15.34
CA HIS A 113 7.19 4.06 -14.52
C HIS A 113 7.82 5.04 -13.52
N LYS A 114 7.45 6.32 -13.58
CA LYS A 114 8.00 7.39 -12.76
C LYS A 114 7.33 7.43 -11.39
N MET A 115 8.12 7.48 -10.33
CA MET A 115 7.63 7.46 -8.94
C MET A 115 8.04 8.75 -8.20
N PRO A 116 7.15 9.39 -7.42
CA PRO A 116 5.71 9.10 -7.27
C PRO A 116 4.85 9.65 -8.43
N GLY A 117 5.46 10.25 -9.46
CA GLY A 117 4.77 11.06 -10.47
C GLY A 117 3.65 10.36 -11.26
N ASP A 118 3.81 9.08 -11.58
CA ASP A 118 2.83 8.28 -12.33
C ASP A 118 1.85 7.55 -11.39
N GLY A 119 1.93 7.78 -10.07
CA GLY A 119 1.11 7.11 -9.07
C GLY A 119 1.51 5.65 -8.83
N TYR A 120 0.55 4.85 -8.36
CA TYR A 120 0.78 3.45 -8.02
C TYR A 120 1.08 2.59 -9.26
N PHE A 121 2.08 1.72 -9.15
CA PHE A 121 2.32 0.64 -10.09
C PHE A 121 1.58 -0.62 -9.62
N ARG A 122 0.66 -1.11 -10.43
CA ARG A 122 -0.17 -2.28 -10.11
C ARG A 122 0.45 -3.55 -10.66
N LEU A 123 0.51 -4.60 -9.84
CA LEU A 123 0.95 -5.92 -10.25
C LEU A 123 -0.05 -7.00 -9.85
N GLU A 124 -0.63 -7.65 -10.86
CA GLU A 124 -1.64 -8.71 -10.72
C GLU A 124 -1.06 -10.08 -10.40
N ARG A 125 0.17 -10.31 -10.83
CA ARG A 125 0.83 -11.58 -10.62
C ARG A 125 1.07 -11.77 -9.12
N ILE A 126 0.91 -12.99 -8.63
CA ILE A 126 1.26 -13.42 -7.27
C ILE A 126 2.58 -14.20 -7.30
N GLY A 127 3.25 -14.32 -6.15
CA GLY A 127 4.54 -14.98 -6.00
C GLY A 127 5.67 -13.99 -5.70
N TYR A 128 6.91 -14.40 -5.96
CA TYR A 128 8.09 -13.58 -5.68
C TYR A 128 8.54 -12.80 -6.91
N ASP A 129 8.65 -11.47 -6.79
CA ASP A 129 9.26 -10.62 -7.81
C ASP A 129 10.31 -9.68 -7.22
N ARG A 130 11.31 -9.34 -8.05
CA ARG A 130 12.33 -8.32 -7.78
C ARG A 130 12.04 -7.07 -8.60
N PHE A 131 11.91 -5.93 -7.94
CA PHE A 131 11.58 -4.65 -8.56
C PHE A 131 12.83 -3.79 -8.65
N TYR A 132 13.23 -3.42 -9.86
CA TYR A 132 14.39 -2.58 -10.11
C TYR A 132 14.00 -1.13 -10.30
N PHE A 133 14.65 -0.27 -9.53
CA PHE A 133 14.49 1.17 -9.55
C PHE A 133 15.77 1.84 -10.01
N SER A 134 15.67 3.06 -10.53
CA SER A 134 16.82 3.87 -10.89
C SER A 134 16.51 5.36 -10.71
N PHE A 135 17.47 6.09 -10.15
CA PHE A 135 17.44 7.55 -10.18
C PHE A 135 18.05 8.04 -11.49
N ARG A 136 17.34 8.96 -12.15
CA ARG A 136 17.79 9.59 -13.40
C ARG A 136 17.75 11.09 -13.27
N PHE A 137 18.79 11.74 -13.80
CA PHE A 137 18.78 13.19 -13.97
C PHE A 137 17.93 13.58 -15.18
N ASP A 138 17.05 14.56 -15.00
CA ASP A 138 16.26 15.15 -16.08
C ASP A 138 16.73 16.58 -16.33
N PRO A 139 17.60 16.82 -17.33
CA PRO A 139 18.14 18.14 -17.61
C PRO A 139 17.05 19.13 -18.06
N PHE A 140 15.89 18.67 -18.52
CA PHE A 140 14.83 19.54 -19.03
C PHE A 140 13.98 20.16 -17.92
N LEU A 141 13.86 19.52 -16.75
CA LEU A 141 13.21 20.12 -15.58
C LEU A 141 14.05 21.21 -14.91
N TYR A 142 15.32 21.26 -15.27
CA TYR A 142 16.35 21.95 -14.56
C TYR A 142 17.05 22.90 -15.53
N GLN A 143 16.28 23.89 -15.99
CA GLN A 143 16.77 25.01 -16.80
C GLN A 143 17.28 26.15 -15.92
N LEU A 144 18.00 25.84 -14.83
CA LEU A 144 18.69 26.88 -14.07
C LEU A 144 19.82 27.43 -14.94
N GLU A 145 19.87 28.75 -15.11
CA GLU A 145 21.04 29.44 -15.64
C GLU A 145 22.21 29.23 -14.67
N GLY A 146 23.23 28.45 -15.06
CA GLY A 146 24.42 28.24 -14.24
C GLY A 146 25.13 26.91 -14.51
N ASN A 147 26.37 26.80 -14.02
CA ASN A 147 27.15 25.56 -14.07
C ASN A 147 26.61 24.58 -13.02
N TRP A 148 25.96 23.51 -13.47
CA TRP A 148 25.36 22.49 -12.61
C TRP A 148 26.35 21.81 -11.66
N CYS A 149 27.59 21.62 -12.11
CA CYS A 149 28.66 21.06 -11.27
C CYS A 149 29.06 21.99 -10.13
N GLU A 150 28.72 23.29 -10.20
CA GLU A 150 28.96 24.27 -9.13
C GLU A 150 27.76 24.39 -8.18
N LEU A 151 26.54 24.25 -8.70
CA LEU A 151 25.30 24.28 -7.90
C LEU A 151 25.10 22.98 -7.10
N TYR A 152 25.43 21.84 -7.72
CA TYR A 152 25.34 20.51 -7.15
C TYR A 152 26.69 19.79 -7.29
N PRO A 153 27.74 20.29 -6.62
CA PRO A 153 29.06 19.65 -6.66
C PRO A 153 28.95 18.20 -6.17
N SER A 154 29.91 17.34 -6.52
CA SER A 154 30.00 15.95 -6.04
C SER A 154 30.22 15.90 -4.52
N LYS A 155 29.19 16.23 -3.77
CA LYS A 155 29.01 15.93 -2.36
C LYS A 155 28.39 14.53 -2.30
N ALA A 156 28.67 13.77 -1.25
CA ALA A 156 27.96 12.52 -1.02
C ALA A 156 26.48 12.86 -0.81
N TYR A 157 25.62 12.60 -1.79
CA TYR A 157 24.18 12.79 -1.63
C TYR A 157 23.59 11.58 -0.91
N VAL A 158 22.36 11.64 -0.45
CA VAL A 158 21.68 10.48 0.12
C VAL A 158 20.24 10.56 -0.36
N ALA A 159 19.70 9.45 -0.85
CA ALA A 159 18.27 9.35 -1.13
C ALA A 159 17.66 8.40 -0.11
N LYS A 160 16.70 8.89 0.66
CA LYS A 160 15.84 8.03 1.46
C LYS A 160 14.63 7.67 0.60
N VAL A 161 14.46 6.41 0.24
CA VAL A 161 13.31 5.95 -0.55
C VAL A 161 12.30 5.29 0.39
N ILE A 162 11.06 5.71 0.29
CA ILE A 162 9.93 5.22 1.08
C ILE A 162 9.02 4.43 0.14
N TYR A 163 8.90 3.13 0.38
CA TYR A 163 8.02 2.26 -0.38
C TYR A 163 6.69 2.09 0.35
N THR A 164 5.60 2.34 -0.36
CA THR A 164 4.24 2.05 0.07
C THR A 164 3.75 0.87 -0.76
N ILE A 165 3.59 -0.28 -0.12
CA ILE A 165 3.04 -1.49 -0.73
C ILE A 165 1.65 -1.69 -0.13
N LEU A 166 0.64 -1.63 -0.98
CA LEU A 166 -0.73 -1.89 -0.57
C LEU A 166 -1.16 -3.21 -1.18
N PRO A 167 -1.87 -4.08 -0.43
CA PRO A 167 -2.65 -5.13 -1.08
C PRO A 167 -3.58 -4.46 -2.09
N ASN A 168 -3.92 -5.17 -3.17
CA ASN A 168 -4.93 -4.66 -4.08
C ASN A 168 -6.18 -4.28 -3.27
N PRO A 169 -6.63 -3.01 -3.31
CA PRO A 169 -7.89 -2.70 -2.68
C PRO A 169 -8.93 -3.59 -3.37
N PRO A 170 -9.72 -4.40 -2.64
CA PRO A 170 -10.99 -4.84 -3.19
C PRO A 170 -11.74 -3.56 -3.57
N GLY A 171 -11.77 -3.26 -4.87
CA GLY A 171 -12.35 -2.03 -5.42
C GLY A 171 -11.41 -1.19 -6.27
N GLY A 172 -11.53 -1.32 -7.59
CA GLY A 172 -11.70 -0.15 -8.47
C GLY A 172 -10.53 0.80 -8.78
N GLY A 173 -9.39 0.75 -8.10
CA GLY A 173 -8.22 1.59 -8.46
C GLY A 173 -8.38 3.10 -8.19
N ASP A 174 -9.36 3.51 -7.40
CA ASP A 174 -9.62 4.89 -6.99
C ASP A 174 -9.06 5.23 -5.59
N GLY A 175 -8.34 4.28 -4.97
CA GLY A 175 -7.76 4.44 -3.63
C GLY A 175 -8.74 4.16 -2.49
N TYR A 176 -9.95 3.70 -2.80
CA TYR A 176 -10.93 3.29 -1.79
C TYR A 176 -11.00 1.77 -1.68
N LEU A 177 -11.11 1.31 -0.43
CA LEU A 177 -11.28 -0.10 -0.08
C LEU A 177 -12.76 -0.37 0.15
N THR A 178 -13.34 -1.33 -0.60
CA THR A 178 -14.71 -1.79 -0.36
C THR A 178 -14.79 -3.31 -0.40
N TYR A 179 -15.81 -3.88 0.24
CA TYR A 179 -16.04 -5.32 0.26
C TYR A 179 -17.40 -5.64 -0.35
N THR A 180 -17.60 -6.90 -0.75
CA THR A 180 -18.93 -7.37 -1.17
C THR A 180 -19.92 -7.24 -0.01
N PRO A 181 -21.24 -7.20 -0.28
CA PRO A 181 -22.24 -7.23 0.79
C PRO A 181 -22.04 -8.39 1.77
N GLY A 182 -21.61 -9.56 1.29
CA GLY A 182 -21.26 -10.70 2.14
C GLY A 182 -19.99 -10.49 2.96
N GLY A 183 -19.02 -9.72 2.46
CA GLY A 183 -17.84 -9.32 3.23
C GLY A 183 -18.20 -8.36 4.36
N TRP A 184 -18.97 -7.30 4.06
CA TRP A 184 -19.44 -6.35 5.07
C TRP A 184 -20.38 -6.99 6.12
N GLY A 185 -21.19 -7.98 5.71
CA GLY A 185 -22.06 -8.76 6.59
C GLY A 185 -21.38 -9.93 7.32
N ALA A 186 -20.08 -10.15 7.13
CA ALA A 186 -19.40 -11.27 7.76
C ALA A 186 -19.29 -11.06 9.28
N GLN A 187 -19.40 -12.15 10.05
CA GLN A 187 -19.11 -12.12 11.48
C GLN A 187 -17.66 -11.64 11.72
N PRO A 188 -17.43 -10.65 12.60
CA PRO A 188 -16.08 -10.15 12.87
C PRO A 188 -15.15 -11.25 13.39
N ALA A 189 -14.11 -11.58 12.62
CA ALA A 189 -13.09 -12.56 12.98
C ALA A 189 -11.79 -12.35 12.19
N GLY A 190 -10.64 -12.42 12.87
CA GLY A 190 -9.33 -12.18 12.25
C GLY A 190 -9.24 -10.77 11.69
N ASP A 191 -8.79 -10.65 10.44
CA ASP A 191 -8.65 -9.36 9.73
C ASP A 191 -9.69 -9.19 8.61
N ASN A 192 -10.89 -9.75 8.80
CA ASN A 192 -11.96 -9.65 7.80
C ASN A 192 -12.66 -8.29 7.82
N ALA A 193 -13.44 -8.01 6.76
CA ALA A 193 -14.17 -6.74 6.61
C ALA A 193 -15.17 -6.45 7.74
N GLY A 194 -15.71 -7.51 8.39
CA GLY A 194 -16.56 -7.37 9.57
C GLY A 194 -15.82 -6.75 10.75
N VAL A 195 -14.55 -7.07 10.96
CA VAL A 195 -13.72 -6.42 12.00
C VAL A 195 -13.54 -4.94 11.70
N TYR A 196 -13.15 -4.59 10.45
CA TYR A 196 -13.02 -3.21 10.03
C TYR A 196 -14.31 -2.40 10.21
N LEU A 197 -15.46 -2.99 9.87
CA LEU A 197 -16.77 -2.37 10.09
C LEU A 197 -16.99 -2.06 11.57
N TYR A 198 -16.76 -3.01 12.48
CA TYR A 198 -17.03 -2.82 13.91
C TYR A 198 -16.10 -1.80 14.55
N ASP A 199 -14.82 -1.80 14.16
CA ASP A 199 -13.83 -0.91 14.72
C ASP A 199 -14.06 0.56 14.30
N ASN A 200 -14.63 0.79 13.11
CA ASN A 200 -14.70 2.13 12.51
C ASN A 200 -16.12 2.71 12.37
N PHE A 201 -17.18 1.92 12.53
CA PHE A 201 -18.55 2.38 12.26
C PHE A 201 -18.94 3.59 13.10
N ALA A 202 -18.72 3.54 14.41
CA ALA A 202 -19.16 4.61 15.31
C ALA A 202 -18.45 5.95 15.04
N SER A 203 -17.17 5.91 14.64
CA SER A 203 -16.42 7.11 14.26
C SER A 203 -16.80 7.64 12.88
N ALA A 204 -17.12 6.76 11.93
CA ALA A 204 -17.50 7.15 10.57
C ALA A 204 -18.96 7.63 10.49
N PHE A 205 -19.84 7.03 11.28
CA PHE A 205 -21.29 7.23 11.25
C PHE A 205 -21.82 7.46 12.67
N THR A 206 -21.56 8.65 13.20
CA THR A 206 -21.92 9.00 14.60
C THR A 206 -23.41 8.85 14.90
N ASP A 207 -24.27 9.14 13.91
CA ASP A 207 -25.74 9.02 14.03
C ASP A 207 -26.29 7.76 13.32
N GLY A 208 -25.41 6.84 12.92
CA GLY A 208 -25.73 5.71 12.06
C GLY A 208 -25.78 6.06 10.56
N ILE A 209 -26.16 5.07 9.76
CA ILE A 209 -26.25 5.19 8.29
C ILE A 209 -27.71 5.28 7.89
N ILE A 210 -28.05 6.31 7.10
CA ILE A 210 -29.38 6.48 6.52
C ILE A 210 -29.30 6.28 5.00
N LEU A 211 -30.08 5.34 4.50
CA LEU A 211 -30.28 5.10 3.08
C LEU A 211 -31.69 5.56 2.68
N GLY A 212 -31.81 6.45 1.70
CA GLY A 212 -33.10 7.00 1.26
C GLY A 212 -33.37 8.42 1.76
N VAL A 213 -34.64 8.83 1.79
CA VAL A 213 -35.05 10.23 2.00
C VAL A 213 -35.94 10.36 3.24
N LEU A 214 -35.36 10.86 4.34
CA LEU A 214 -36.02 11.10 5.63
C LEU A 214 -37.34 11.88 5.49
N GLY A 215 -37.32 13.02 4.77
CA GLY A 215 -38.48 13.91 4.63
C GLY A 215 -39.69 13.28 3.94
N SER A 216 -39.50 12.14 3.25
CA SER A 216 -40.56 11.39 2.57
C SER A 216 -41.04 10.16 3.36
N GLY A 217 -40.41 9.86 4.50
CA GLY A 217 -40.67 8.65 5.29
C GLY A 217 -40.21 7.35 4.60
N LYS A 218 -39.37 7.44 3.57
CA LYS A 218 -38.86 6.31 2.78
C LYS A 218 -37.36 6.17 2.98
N PHE A 219 -36.95 5.51 4.06
CA PHE A 219 -35.55 5.36 4.43
C PHE A 219 -35.27 4.06 5.19
N VAL A 220 -34.02 3.66 5.21
CA VAL A 220 -33.50 2.61 6.10
C VAL A 220 -32.44 3.25 6.99
N LEU A 221 -32.58 3.10 8.30
CA LEU A 221 -31.58 3.53 9.28
C LEU A 221 -30.90 2.31 9.88
N PHE A 222 -29.57 2.25 9.77
CA PHE A 222 -28.72 1.33 10.52
C PHE A 222 -28.01 2.09 11.63
N THR A 223 -28.34 1.77 12.87
CA THR A 223 -27.84 2.49 14.05
C THR A 223 -26.45 2.04 14.52
N GLY A 224 -25.93 0.93 13.98
CA GLY A 224 -24.65 0.36 14.43
C GLY A 224 -24.12 -0.70 13.46
N SER A 225 -22.86 -1.09 13.66
CA SER A 225 -22.20 -2.16 12.90
C SER A 225 -22.96 -3.49 12.97
N GLN A 226 -23.50 -3.85 14.15
CA GLN A 226 -24.30 -5.06 14.32
C GLN A 226 -25.54 -5.07 13.42
N ALA A 227 -26.24 -3.94 13.30
CA ALA A 227 -27.43 -3.85 12.44
C ALA A 227 -27.09 -4.06 10.96
N ILE A 228 -25.88 -3.69 10.53
CA ILE A 228 -25.38 -3.98 9.18
C ILE A 228 -25.11 -5.48 9.02
N THR A 229 -24.47 -6.12 10.01
CA THR A 229 -24.19 -7.57 9.99
C THR A 229 -25.47 -8.41 10.02
N ASP A 230 -26.49 -7.97 10.75
CA ASP A 230 -27.79 -8.66 10.82
C ASP A 230 -28.60 -8.50 9.52
N TYR A 231 -28.37 -7.40 8.79
CA TYR A 231 -29.00 -7.14 7.50
C TYR A 231 -28.29 -7.84 6.34
N LEU A 232 -26.95 -7.87 6.35
CA LEU A 232 -26.15 -8.38 5.25
C LEU A 232 -25.74 -9.85 5.42
N PRO A 233 -25.63 -10.63 4.33
CA PRO A 233 -25.92 -10.24 2.95
C PRO A 233 -27.42 -10.16 2.67
N SER A 234 -27.89 -9.01 2.22
CA SER A 234 -29.23 -8.85 1.64
C SER A 234 -29.12 -8.92 0.12
N GLY A 235 -29.89 -9.82 -0.49
CA GLY A 235 -30.09 -9.90 -1.93
C GLY A 235 -31.57 -9.75 -2.27
N GLY A 236 -31.89 -9.55 -3.54
CA GLY A 236 -33.27 -9.41 -3.99
C GLY A 236 -33.37 -8.79 -5.37
N ILE A 237 -34.58 -8.45 -5.78
CA ILE A 237 -34.81 -7.62 -6.96
C ILE A 237 -34.81 -6.17 -6.48
N PRO A 238 -34.07 -5.25 -7.14
CA PRO A 238 -34.11 -3.83 -6.84
C PRO A 238 -35.56 -3.31 -6.78
N SER A 239 -35.93 -2.69 -5.67
CA SER A 239 -37.29 -2.19 -5.44
C SER A 239 -37.28 -0.85 -4.71
N VAL A 240 -38.33 -0.06 -4.91
CA VAL A 240 -38.52 1.21 -4.21
C VAL A 240 -38.89 0.96 -2.74
N LEU A 241 -38.34 1.78 -1.84
CA LEU A 241 -38.75 1.77 -0.43
C LEU A 241 -40.20 2.25 -0.32
N THR A 242 -41.05 1.42 0.27
CA THR A 242 -42.48 1.72 0.50
C THR A 242 -42.75 2.36 1.86
N GLY A 243 -41.77 2.33 2.76
CA GLY A 243 -41.84 2.90 4.10
C GLY A 243 -40.46 3.13 4.71
N SER A 244 -40.43 3.33 6.03
CA SER A 244 -39.22 3.51 6.80
C SER A 244 -38.90 2.27 7.64
N TYR A 245 -37.61 1.95 7.75
CA TYR A 245 -37.10 0.79 8.45
C TYR A 245 -35.97 1.22 9.39
N ILE A 246 -35.96 0.69 10.62
CA ILE A 246 -34.88 0.90 11.59
C ILE A 246 -34.31 -0.47 11.91
N ASN A 247 -33.02 -0.66 11.63
CA ASN A 247 -32.28 -1.93 11.77
C ASN A 247 -33.05 -3.14 11.21
N PRO A 248 -33.49 -3.12 9.93
CA PRO A 248 -34.12 -4.31 9.34
C PRO A 248 -33.13 -5.47 9.24
N GLU A 249 -33.61 -6.69 9.40
CA GLU A 249 -32.86 -7.90 9.04
C GLU A 249 -33.10 -8.24 7.55
N SER A 250 -32.29 -9.15 6.97
CA SER A 250 -32.43 -9.55 5.56
C SER A 250 -33.83 -10.11 5.21
N LYS A 251 -34.57 -10.60 6.20
CA LYS A 251 -35.94 -11.11 6.04
C LYS A 251 -36.99 -9.99 5.95
N ASP A 252 -36.70 -8.83 6.55
CA ASP A 252 -37.63 -7.70 6.63
C ASP A 252 -37.59 -6.84 5.36
N LEU A 253 -36.43 -6.80 4.69
CA LEU A 253 -36.21 -6.02 3.48
C LEU A 253 -35.28 -6.75 2.49
N LYS A 254 -35.86 -7.52 1.57
CA LYS A 254 -35.14 -8.19 0.47
C LYS A 254 -34.98 -7.26 -0.73
N ASN A 255 -34.00 -6.38 -0.63
CA ASN A 255 -33.67 -5.43 -1.70
C ASN A 255 -32.19 -5.56 -2.06
N GLU A 256 -31.88 -5.50 -3.35
CA GLU A 256 -30.49 -5.31 -3.80
C GLU A 256 -30.25 -3.79 -3.77
N LEU A 257 -29.40 -3.37 -2.83
CA LEU A 257 -28.93 -1.98 -2.75
C LEU A 257 -27.86 -1.79 -3.84
N VAL A 258 -28.30 -1.72 -5.09
CA VAL A 258 -27.43 -1.35 -6.21
C VAL A 258 -27.25 0.16 -6.20
N ASN A 259 -25.99 0.61 -6.34
CA ASN A 259 -25.61 2.01 -6.54
C ASN A 259 -26.27 2.62 -7.78
#